data_AF-A0A2N3DQI2-F1
#
_entry.id   AF-A0A2N3DQI2-F1
#
_cell.length_a   1.000
_cell.length_b   1.000
_cell.length_c   1.000
_cell.angle_alpha   90.00
_cell.angle_beta   90.00
_cell.angle_gamma   90.00
#
_symmetry.space_group_name_H-M   'P 1'
#
loop_
_entity.id
_entity.type
_entity.pdbx_description
1 polymer ?
#
loop_
_entity_poly.entity_id
_entity_poly.type
_entity_poly.pdbx_seq_one_letter_code
_entity_poly.pdbx_strand_id
1 'polypeptide(L)' 'MKRRERTRHLIELGGLVVKAGLVDLTDDDRAALYGALLSVADRLQGEERGNALALWQRKGKRAFEAEEKS' A
#
# COMPACT_ATOMS: atom_id res chain seq x y z
N MET A 1 -16.75 -11.04 -17.13
CA MET A 1 -15.70 -11.35 -16.14
C MET A 1 -14.80 -10.15 -15.83
N LYS A 2 -14.11 -9.58 -16.83
CA LYS A 2 -13.12 -8.48 -16.68
C LYS A 2 -13.52 -7.30 -15.75
N ARG A 3 -14.77 -6.82 -15.80
CA ARG A 3 -15.22 -5.70 -14.95
C ARG A 3 -15.28 -6.05 -13.46
N ARG A 4 -15.73 -7.27 -13.12
CA ARG A 4 -15.83 -7.73 -11.73
C ARG A 4 -14.43 -7.91 -11.12
N GLU A 5 -13.51 -8.50 -11.89
CA GLU A 5 -12.11 -8.69 -11.48
C GLU A 5 -11.41 -7.35 -11.27
N ARG A 6 -11.58 -6.38 -12.19
CA ARG A 6 -11.04 -5.03 -12.01
C ARG A 6 -11.58 -4.34 -10.76
N THR A 7 -12.89 -4.45 -10.51
CA THR A 7 -13.51 -3.83 -9.33
C THR A 7 -12.96 -4.43 -8.05
N ARG A 8 -12.89 -5.76 -7.97
CA ARG A 8 -12.31 -6.47 -6.82
C ARG A 8 -10.86 -6.05 -6.59
N HIS A 9 -10.05 -6.01 -7.65
CA HIS A 9 -8.65 -5.62 -7.55
C HIS A 9 -8.46 -4.20 -7.02
N LEU A 10 -9.26 -3.24 -7.50
CA LEU A 10 -9.20 -1.86 -7.00
C LEU A 10 -9.64 -1.75 -5.54
N ILE A 11 -10.64 -2.54 -5.13
CA ILE A 11 -11.07 -2.62 -3.72
C ILE A 11 -9.95 -3.20 -2.84
N GLU A 12 -9.30 -4.28 -3.29
CA GLU A 12 -8.18 -4.89 -2.57
C GLU A 12 -7.03 -3.89 -2.36
N LEU A 13 -6.66 -3.15 -3.42
CA LEU A 13 -5.64 -2.10 -3.33
C LEU A 13 -6.06 -0.95 -2.40
N GLY A 14 -7.31 -0.49 -2.48
CA GLY A 14 -7.84 0.52 -1.57
C GLY A 14 -7.86 0.04 -0.11
N GLY A 15 -8.15 -1.25 0.12
CA GLY A 15 -8.11 -1.86 1.43
C GLY A 15 -6.72 -1.82 2.09
N LEU A 16 -5.64 -1.84 1.29
CA LEU A 16 -4.28 -1.70 1.82
C LEU A 16 -4.01 -0.30 2.39
N VAL A 17 -4.61 0.74 1.79
CA VAL A 17 -4.49 2.13 2.28
C VAL A 17 -5.15 2.27 3.66
N VAL A 18 -6.34 1.68 3.82
CA VAL A 18 -7.07 1.66 5.10
C VAL A 18 -6.30 0.85 6.14
N LYS A 19 -5.87 -0.37 5.80
CA LYS A 19 -5.14 -1.27 6.71
C LYS A 19 -3.82 -0.66 7.21
N ALA A 20 -3.14 0.12 6.37
CA ALA A 20 -1.93 0.85 6.75
C ALA A 20 -2.19 2.05 7.70
N GLY A 21 -3.45 2.31 8.06
CA GLY A 21 -3.86 3.43 8.92
C GLY A 21 -3.75 4.79 8.24
N LEU A 22 -3.50 4.83 6.93
CA LEU A 22 -3.21 6.09 6.24
C LEU A 22 -4.43 7.00 6.16
N VAL A 23 -5.64 6.44 6.05
CA VAL A 23 -6.88 7.23 6.03
C VAL A 23 -7.02 8.03 7.32
N ASP A 24 -6.90 7.37 8.48
CA ASP A 24 -7.01 8.04 9.78
C ASP A 24 -5.88 9.04 10.01
N LEU A 25 -4.64 8.67 9.65
CA LEU A 25 -3.46 9.53 9.82
C LEU A 25 -3.46 10.77 8.93
N THR A 26 -4.23 10.76 7.84
CA THR A 26 -4.32 11.89 6.90
C THR A 26 -5.68 12.59 6.93
N ASP A 27 -6.57 12.20 7.84
CA ASP A 27 -7.95 12.71 7.90
C ASP A 27 -8.70 12.58 6.55
N ASP A 28 -8.49 11.45 5.87
CA ASP A 28 -8.99 11.15 4.52
C ASP A 28 -8.59 12.20 3.44
N ASP A 29 -7.51 12.96 3.65
CA ASP A 29 -7.00 13.88 2.64
C ASP A 29 -6.41 13.12 1.46
N ARG A 30 -7.17 13.08 0.36
CA ARG A 30 -6.79 12.40 -0.89
C ARG A 30 -5.53 12.96 -1.53
N ALA A 31 -5.25 14.26 -1.40
CA ALA A 31 -4.04 14.86 -1.94
C ALA A 31 -2.81 14.41 -1.13
N ALA A 32 -2.95 14.36 0.21
CA ALA A 32 -1.92 13.84 1.09
C ALA A 32 -1.64 12.35 0.82
N LEU A 33 -2.69 11.53 0.71
CA LEU A 33 -2.57 10.11 0.35
C LEU A 33 -1.89 9.91 -1.00
N TYR A 34 -2.28 10.69 -2.01
CA TYR A 34 -1.67 10.60 -3.33
C TYR A 34 -0.19 11.02 -3.32
N GLY A 35 0.15 12.11 -2.63
CA GLY A 35 1.54 12.55 -2.47
C GLY A 35 2.42 11.52 -1.74
N ALA A 36 1.89 10.84 -0.73
CA ALA A 36 2.59 9.75 -0.05
C ALA A 36 2.86 8.56 -1.00
N LEU A 37 1.88 8.17 -1.81
CA LEU A 37 2.05 7.09 -2.80
C LEU A 37 3.02 7.48 -3.92
N LEU A 38 3.03 8.75 -4.35
CA LEU A 38 4.03 9.27 -5.28
C LEU A 38 5.45 9.17 -4.70
N SER A 39 5.62 9.53 -3.42
CA SER A 39 6.92 9.42 -2.74
C SER A 39 7.43 7.96 -2.70
N VAL A 40 6.52 6.99 -2.57
CA VAL A 40 6.84 5.55 -2.67
C VAL A 40 7.24 5.18 -4.10
N ALA A 41 6.52 5.67 -5.10
CA ALA A 41 6.81 5.43 -6.51
C ALA A 41 8.19 5.98 -6.91
N ASP A 42 8.50 7.21 -6.52
CA ASP A 42 9.79 7.87 -6.79
C ASP A 42 10.95 7.04 -6.21
N ARG A 43 10.79 6.55 -4.98
CA ARG A 43 11.81 5.69 -4.35
C ARG A 43 12.02 4.36 -5.09
N LEU A 44 10.99 3.82 -5.75
CA LEU A 44 11.12 2.61 -6.57
C LEU A 44 11.65 2.87 -7.98
N GLN A 45 11.65 4.12 -8.45
CA GLN A 45 12.26 4.49 -9.72
C GLN A 45 13.77 4.73 -9.59
N GLY A 46 14.29 4.92 -8.38
CA GLY A 46 15.71 5.12 -8.10
C GLY A 46 16.56 3.84 -8.06
N GLU A 47 17.88 4.03 -7.94
CA GLU A 47 18.89 2.95 -7.99
C GLU A 47 18.76 1.93 -6.84
N GLU A 48 18.19 2.33 -5.70
CA GLU A 48 18.01 1.46 -4.52
C GLU A 48 16.73 0.60 -4.56
N ARG A 49 16.02 0.57 -5.69
CA ARG A 49 14.73 -0.11 -5.85
C ARG A 49 14.72 -1.52 -5.26
N GLY A 50 15.73 -2.33 -5.55
CA GLY A 50 15.79 -3.73 -5.11
C GLY A 50 15.80 -3.87 -3.58
N ASN A 51 16.62 -3.07 -2.91
CA ASN A 51 16.73 -3.09 -1.45
C ASN A 51 15.46 -2.54 -0.79
N ALA A 52 14.93 -1.43 -1.31
CA ALA A 52 13.69 -0.83 -0.81
C ALA A 52 12.50 -1.80 -0.94
N LEU A 53 12.34 -2.40 -2.12
CA LEU A 53 11.25 -3.34 -2.38
C LEU A 53 11.34 -4.59 -1.49
N ALA A 54 12.52 -5.18 -1.35
CA ALA A 54 12.72 -6.35 -0.51
C ALA A 54 12.41 -6.07 0.98
N LEU A 55 12.79 -4.89 1.48
CA LEU A 55 12.46 -4.46 2.84
C LEU A 55 10.95 -4.33 3.05
N TRP A 56 10.26 -3.70 2.10
CA TRP A 56 8.81 -3.48 2.19
C TRP A 56 8.03 -4.78 2.10
N GLN A 57 8.43 -5.72 1.22
CA GLN A 57 7.83 -7.05 1.13
C GLN A 57 7.92 -7.78 2.48
N ARG A 58 9.09 -7.76 3.13
CA ARG A 58 9.26 -8.37 4.47
C ARG A 58 8.43 -7.67 5.54
N LYS A 59 8.32 -6.34 5.50
CA LYS A 59 7.49 -5.59 6.46
C LYS A 59 6.01 -5.93 6.28
N GLY A 60 5.50 -5.87 5.04
CA GLY A 60 4.11 -6.18 4.72
C GLY A 60 3.75 -7.61 5.12
N LYS A 61 4.57 -8.60 4.76
CA LYS A 61 4.33 -10.00 5.14
C LYS A 61 4.16 -10.19 6.64
N ARG A 62 5.04 -9.60 7.46
CA ARG A 62 4.96 -9.68 8.92
C ARG A 62 3.71 -8.99 9.48
N ALA A 63 3.28 -7.87 8.88
CA ALA A 63 2.06 -7.18 9.29
C ALA A 63 0.81 -8.06 9.04
N PHE A 64 0.71 -8.65 7.84
CA PHE A 64 -0.36 -9.60 7.54
C PHE A 64 -0.37 -10.80 8.50
N GLU A 65 0.79 -11.42 8.74
CA GLU A 65 0.89 -12.57 9.65
C GLU A 65 0.52 -12.23 11.10
N ALA A 66 0.74 -10.99 11.55
CA ALA A 66 0.38 -10.54 12.89
C ALA A 66 -1.14 -10.33 13.02
N GLU A 67 -1.77 -9.78 12.00
CA GLU A 67 -3.23 -9.59 11.95
C GLU A 67 -3.98 -10.93 11.90
N GLU A 68 -3.46 -11.94 11.18
CA GLU A 68 -4.09 -13.27 11.12
C GLU A 68 -4.05 -14.05 12.44
N LYS A 69 -3.15 -13.67 13.35
CA LYS A 69 -2.99 -14.31 14.67
C LYS A 69 -3.74 -13.60 15.80
N SER A 70 -4.35 -12.45 15.50
CA SER A 70 -5.08 -11.61 16.45
C SER A 70 -6.58 -11.88 16.35
#